data_AF-A0A1I0AC46-F1
#
_entry.id   AF-A0A1I0AC46-F1
#
_cell.length_a   1.000
_cell.length_b   1.000
_cell.length_c   1.000
_cell.angle_alpha   90.00
_cell.angle_beta   90.00
_cell.angle_gamma   90.00
#
_symmetry.space_group_name_H-M   'P 1'
#
loop_
_entity.id
_entity.type
_entity.pdbx_description
1 polymer ?
#
loop_
_entity_poly.entity_id
_entity_poly.type
_entity_poly.pdbx_seq_one_letter_code
_entity_poly.pdbx_strand_id
1 'polypeptide(L)'
;MSIVKIQNGEIIMSSTTNNAHEVHIPVVDLTTEKSGCQCTCSGEKSNFTLTQEERVAIEAEKHHYEDPRAASIEALKIIQKHRGWVPDGAIYAISDILGISSGDVEGVATFYSQIYRQPVGRNIIRYCDSVVCFITGFHDILSAIESHLDIKPGQTTPDNRFTLLPTCCLGNCDKGPTMMINNDTHSHLTPESIPSLLERYL
;
A
#
# COMPACT_ATOMS: atom_id res chain seq x y z
N MET A 1 14.34 -38.72 6.99
CA MET A 1 13.19 -39.10 7.84
C MET A 1 13.63 -38.87 9.28
N SER A 2 13.45 -37.65 9.77
CA SER A 2 14.05 -37.17 11.03
C SER A 2 13.09 -37.43 12.17
N ILE A 3 13.57 -38.13 13.21
CA ILE A 3 12.77 -38.49 14.38
C ILE A 3 12.88 -37.33 15.38
N VAL A 4 11.76 -36.65 15.64
CA VAL A 4 11.67 -35.63 16.68
C VAL A 4 11.29 -36.32 17.99
N LYS A 5 12.17 -36.28 19.00
CA LYS A 5 11.84 -36.67 20.37
C LYS A 5 11.80 -35.41 21.24
N ILE A 6 10.75 -35.29 22.05
CA ILE A 6 10.62 -34.25 23.07
C ILE A 6 10.96 -34.89 24.43
N GLN A 7 11.95 -34.36 25.12
CA GLN A 7 12.22 -34.66 26.54
C GLN A 7 12.45 -33.32 27.26
N ASN A 8 11.77 -33.12 28.39
CA ASN A 8 11.91 -31.95 29.28
C ASN A 8 11.73 -30.57 28.63
N GLY A 9 10.83 -30.44 27.66
CA GLY A 9 10.41 -29.12 27.14
C GLY A 9 11.32 -28.47 26.11
N GLU A 10 12.41 -29.12 25.70
CA GLU A 10 13.27 -28.67 24.59
C GLU A 10 13.15 -29.57 23.35
N ILE A 11 13.15 -28.94 22.17
CA ILE A 11 13.18 -29.62 20.87
C ILE A 11 14.64 -29.74 20.44
N ILE A 12 15.21 -30.94 20.56
CA ILE A 12 16.58 -31.22 20.12
C ILE A 12 16.52 -31.88 18.73
N MET A 13 16.90 -31.13 17.69
CA MET A 13 17.16 -31.69 16.36
C MET A 13 18.62 -32.10 16.25
N SER A 14 18.93 -33.39 16.25
CA SER A 14 20.27 -33.89 15.93
C SER A 14 20.40 -34.17 14.44
N SER A 15 20.96 -33.22 13.69
CA SER A 15 21.43 -33.45 12.32
C SER A 15 22.94 -33.69 12.35
N THR A 16 23.36 -34.90 11.98
CA THR A 16 24.77 -35.25 11.77
C THR A 16 25.26 -34.52 10.52
N THR A 17 25.98 -33.41 10.67
CA THR A 17 27.03 -32.94 9.74
C THR A 17 27.73 -31.71 10.35
N ASN A 18 29.06 -31.77 10.34
CA ASN A 18 29.96 -30.80 10.94
C ASN A 18 29.83 -29.40 10.32
N ASN A 19 30.00 -28.40 11.20
CA ASN A 19 30.39 -27.02 10.94
C ASN A 19 29.24 -26.01 10.71
N ALA A 20 28.73 -25.42 11.81
CA ALA A 20 28.05 -24.13 11.80
C ALA A 20 28.12 -23.50 13.20
N HIS A 21 28.48 -22.23 13.24
CA HIS A 21 28.46 -21.37 14.43
C HIS A 21 27.11 -21.45 15.16
N GLU A 22 27.14 -21.64 16.47
CA GLU A 22 25.98 -21.49 17.36
C GLU A 22 25.49 -20.04 17.31
N VAL A 23 24.39 -19.80 16.61
CA VAL A 23 23.61 -18.56 16.74
C VAL A 23 22.52 -18.84 17.77
N HIS A 24 22.80 -18.45 19.01
CA HIS A 24 21.83 -18.46 20.10
C HIS A 24 20.74 -17.43 19.80
N ILE A 25 19.56 -17.87 19.37
CA ILE A 25 18.36 -17.01 19.28
C ILE A 25 17.55 -17.30 20.55
N PRO A 26 17.44 -16.37 21.51
CA PRO A 26 16.58 -16.58 22.67
C PRO A 26 15.12 -16.58 22.21
N VAL A 27 14.45 -17.72 22.43
CA VAL A 27 12.99 -17.82 22.39
C VAL A 27 12.45 -17.05 23.59
N VAL A 28 11.75 -15.95 23.32
CA VAL A 28 11.07 -15.15 24.36
C VAL A 28 9.85 -15.92 24.83
N ASP A 29 9.89 -16.34 26.09
CA ASP A 29 8.79 -16.96 26.83
C ASP A 29 7.60 -16.00 26.94
N LEU A 30 6.43 -16.43 26.45
CA LEU A 30 5.20 -15.65 26.35
C LEU A 30 4.31 -15.75 27.61
N THR A 31 4.87 -16.11 28.77
CA THR A 31 4.06 -16.35 29.97
C THR A 31 4.53 -15.60 31.22
N THR A 32 4.47 -14.27 31.22
CA THR A 32 4.47 -13.34 32.38
C THR A 32 4.58 -11.92 31.80
N GLU A 33 3.74 -10.91 32.04
CA GLU A 33 2.90 -10.54 33.17
C GLU A 33 1.72 -9.71 32.67
N LYS A 34 0.56 -9.85 33.35
CA LYS A 34 -0.45 -8.80 33.39
C LYS A 34 0.12 -7.63 34.19
N SER A 35 0.83 -6.72 33.54
CA SER A 35 1.00 -5.35 34.03
C SER A 35 0.13 -4.45 33.15
N GLY A 36 -0.69 -3.62 33.79
CA GLY A 36 -1.65 -2.79 33.09
C GLY A 36 -0.97 -1.88 32.08
N CYS A 37 -1.06 -2.20 30.79
CA CYS A 37 -0.82 -1.19 29.78
C CYS A 37 -2.02 -0.24 29.81
N GLN A 38 -1.92 0.80 30.62
CA GLN A 38 -2.50 2.09 30.28
C GLN A 38 -1.72 2.63 29.09
N CYS A 39 -1.88 1.95 27.96
CA CYS A 39 -1.55 2.46 26.66
C CYS A 39 -2.60 3.55 26.40
N THR A 40 -2.39 4.75 26.96
CA THR A 40 -3.05 5.94 26.48
C THR A 40 -2.47 6.19 25.09
N CYS A 41 -3.03 5.51 24.09
CA CYS A 41 -2.86 5.85 22.69
C CYS A 41 -3.58 7.19 22.49
N SER A 42 -2.97 8.24 23.02
CA SER A 42 -3.29 9.63 22.74
C SER A 42 -2.82 9.89 21.30
N GLY A 43 -3.50 9.26 20.34
CA GLY A 43 -3.37 9.65 18.94
C GLY A 43 -3.72 11.12 18.90
N GLU A 44 -2.75 11.96 18.54
CA GLU A 44 -2.97 13.38 18.34
C GLU A 44 -4.15 13.50 17.39
N LYS A 45 -5.30 13.93 17.92
CA LYS A 45 -6.44 14.32 17.11
C LYS A 45 -5.99 15.57 16.37
N SER A 46 -5.35 15.38 15.22
CA SER A 46 -5.17 16.46 14.26
C SER A 46 -6.56 17.02 14.00
N ASN A 47 -6.73 18.34 14.12
CA ASN A 47 -7.99 19.05 13.87
C ASN A 47 -8.34 19.00 12.36
N PHE A 48 -8.55 17.79 11.85
CA PHE A 48 -8.90 17.53 10.49
C PHE A 48 -10.42 17.64 10.36
N THR A 49 -10.85 18.55 9.51
CA THR A 49 -12.26 18.78 9.24
C THR A 49 -12.58 18.35 7.81
N LEU A 50 -13.63 17.53 7.68
CA LEU A 50 -14.20 17.17 6.40
C LEU A 50 -14.99 18.35 5.83
N THR A 51 -14.88 18.54 4.53
CA THR A 51 -15.76 19.46 3.81
C THR A 51 -17.19 18.91 3.81
N GLN A 52 -18.17 19.79 3.62
CA GLN A 52 -19.57 19.37 3.57
C GLN A 52 -19.83 18.40 2.41
N GLU A 53 -19.15 18.59 1.28
CA GLU A 53 -19.25 17.70 0.11
C GLU A 53 -18.74 16.29 0.41
N GLU A 54 -17.53 16.18 1.01
CA GLU A 54 -16.96 14.90 1.43
C GLU A 54 -17.90 14.18 2.42
N ARG A 55 -18.44 14.91 3.40
CA ARG A 55 -19.33 14.33 4.41
C ARG A 55 -20.62 13.78 3.80
N VAL A 56 -21.25 14.52 2.90
CA VAL A 56 -22.49 14.10 2.24
C VAL A 56 -22.23 12.87 1.35
N ALA A 57 -21.12 12.85 0.61
CA ALA A 57 -20.76 11.71 -0.22
C ALA A 57 -20.52 10.43 0.62
N ILE A 58 -19.83 10.55 1.76
CA ILE A 58 -19.59 9.41 2.66
C ILE A 58 -20.89 8.88 3.26
N GLU A 59 -21.79 9.76 3.72
CA GLU A 59 -23.07 9.33 4.27
C GLU A 59 -23.96 8.67 3.20
N ALA A 60 -23.91 9.15 1.96
CA ALA A 60 -24.61 8.52 0.85
C ALA A 60 -24.12 7.08 0.61
N GLU A 61 -22.81 6.86 0.58
CA GLU A 61 -22.24 5.53 0.37
C GLU A 61 -22.52 4.56 1.52
N LYS A 62 -22.59 5.05 2.76
CA LYS A 62 -22.93 4.23 3.93
C LYS A 62 -24.25 3.47 3.77
N HIS A 63 -25.23 4.03 3.05
CA HIS A 63 -26.53 3.39 2.84
C HIS A 63 -26.51 2.26 1.80
N HIS A 64 -25.44 2.11 1.02
CA HIS A 64 -25.29 1.02 0.06
C HIS A 64 -24.81 -0.30 0.69
N TYR A 65 -24.36 -0.26 1.96
CA TYR A 65 -23.76 -1.41 2.64
C TYR A 65 -24.52 -1.75 3.93
N GLU A 66 -24.70 -3.04 4.19
CA GLU A 66 -25.27 -3.52 5.46
C GLU A 66 -24.26 -3.37 6.61
N ASP A 67 -22.98 -3.64 6.34
CA ASP A 67 -21.89 -3.47 7.30
C ASP A 67 -21.17 -2.13 7.07
N PRO A 68 -21.19 -1.19 8.05
CA PRO A 68 -20.49 0.08 7.92
C PRO A 68 -18.98 -0.05 7.70
N ARG A 69 -18.36 -1.16 8.12
CA ARG A 69 -16.93 -1.42 7.85
C ARG A 69 -16.67 -1.59 6.37
N ALA A 70 -17.62 -2.15 5.61
CA ALA A 70 -17.50 -2.26 4.16
C ALA A 70 -17.54 -0.88 3.46
N ALA A 71 -18.26 0.09 4.02
CA ALA A 71 -18.31 1.45 3.49
C ALA A 71 -16.99 2.24 3.70
N SER A 72 -16.10 1.76 4.58
CA SER A 72 -14.84 2.46 4.90
C SER A 72 -13.93 2.64 3.68
N ILE A 73 -13.86 1.66 2.77
CA ILE A 73 -13.05 1.77 1.56
C ILE A 73 -13.56 2.85 0.61
N GLU A 74 -14.87 2.96 0.44
CA GLU A 74 -15.47 4.01 -0.40
C GLU A 74 -15.29 5.39 0.25
N ALA A 75 -15.42 5.48 1.57
CA ALA A 75 -15.13 6.71 2.30
C ALA A 75 -13.67 7.19 2.09
N LEU A 76 -12.70 6.28 2.18
CA LEU A 76 -11.30 6.57 1.92
C LEU A 76 -11.06 7.02 0.47
N LYS A 77 -11.69 6.35 -0.50
CA LYS A 77 -11.62 6.71 -1.93
C LYS A 77 -12.19 8.10 -2.20
N ILE A 78 -13.27 8.49 -1.52
CA ILE A 78 -13.85 9.84 -1.62
C ILE A 78 -12.83 10.89 -1.16
N ILE A 79 -12.24 10.72 0.03
CA ILE A 79 -11.23 11.66 0.54
C ILE A 79 -10.04 11.76 -0.41
N GLN A 80 -9.53 10.61 -0.87
CA GLN A 80 -8.43 10.56 -1.81
C GLN A 80 -8.77 11.24 -3.14
N LYS A 81 -9.99 11.11 -3.64
CA LYS A 81 -10.43 11.79 -4.87
C LYS A 81 -10.40 13.31 -4.72
N HIS A 82 -10.79 13.84 -3.56
CA HIS A 82 -10.81 15.28 -3.32
C HIS A 82 -9.44 15.86 -2.96
N ARG A 83 -8.59 15.09 -2.27
CA ARG A 83 -7.33 15.59 -1.68
C ARG A 83 -6.06 14.98 -2.30
N GLY A 84 -6.20 14.01 -3.20
CA GLY A 84 -5.11 13.25 -3.82
C GLY A 84 -4.59 12.08 -2.98
N TRP A 85 -4.71 12.17 -1.66
CA TRP A 85 -4.28 11.16 -0.69
C TRP A 85 -5.14 11.24 0.58
N VAL A 86 -4.98 10.30 1.51
CA VAL A 86 -5.72 10.23 2.77
C VAL A 86 -4.82 10.67 3.93
N PRO A 87 -5.07 11.84 4.56
CA PRO A 87 -4.39 12.26 5.78
C PRO A 87 -4.81 11.47 7.01
N ASP A 88 -3.96 11.38 8.03
CA ASP A 88 -4.25 10.63 9.26
C ASP A 88 -5.51 11.14 9.99
N GLY A 89 -5.73 12.45 9.99
CA GLY A 89 -6.93 13.04 10.57
C GLY A 89 -8.24 12.61 9.88
N ALA A 90 -8.17 12.20 8.61
CA ALA A 90 -9.34 11.70 7.88
C ALA A 90 -9.87 10.38 8.46
N ILE A 91 -8.99 9.56 9.03
CA ILE A 91 -9.33 8.26 9.61
C ILE A 91 -10.33 8.45 10.76
N TYR A 92 -10.05 9.39 11.66
CA TYR A 92 -10.95 9.71 12.78
C TYR A 92 -12.27 10.31 12.30
N ALA A 93 -12.22 11.20 11.32
CA ALA A 93 -13.44 11.81 10.78
C ALA A 93 -14.34 10.79 10.06
N ILE A 94 -13.76 9.83 9.33
CA ILE A 94 -14.48 8.73 8.70
C ILE A 94 -15.06 7.79 9.77
N SER A 95 -14.28 7.45 10.80
CA SER A 95 -14.74 6.57 11.89
C SER A 95 -15.96 7.16 12.59
N ASP A 96 -16.00 8.47 12.80
CA ASP A 96 -17.12 9.17 13.44
C ASP A 96 -18.40 9.14 12.57
N ILE A 97 -18.28 9.26 11.24
CA ILE A 97 -19.43 9.21 10.32
C ILE A 97 -20.00 7.79 10.19
N LEU A 98 -19.11 6.80 10.03
CA LEU A 98 -19.51 5.41 9.83
C LEU A 98 -19.90 4.72 11.14
N GLY A 99 -19.49 5.25 12.29
CA GLY A 99 -19.77 4.69 13.62
C GLY A 99 -18.97 3.41 13.91
N ILE A 100 -17.75 3.31 13.38
CA ILE A 100 -16.84 2.15 13.55
C ILE A 100 -15.56 2.59 14.26
N SER A 101 -14.69 1.65 14.65
CA SER A 101 -13.44 2.02 15.31
C SER A 101 -12.46 2.66 14.32
N SER A 102 -11.66 3.62 14.77
CA SER A 102 -10.59 4.21 13.94
C SER A 102 -9.55 3.16 13.53
N GLY A 103 -9.36 2.10 14.32
CA GLY A 103 -8.50 0.97 13.99
C GLY A 103 -9.00 0.17 12.79
N ASP A 104 -10.32 -0.01 12.66
CA ASP A 104 -10.90 -0.68 11.47
C ASP A 104 -10.63 0.15 10.20
N VAL A 105 -10.81 1.47 10.29
CA VAL A 105 -10.56 2.38 9.16
C VAL A 105 -9.07 2.40 8.81
N GLU A 106 -8.18 2.49 9.79
CA GLU A 106 -6.73 2.44 9.58
C GLU A 106 -6.28 1.11 8.97
N GLY A 107 -6.87 0.00 9.43
CA GLY A 107 -6.61 -1.33 8.87
C GLY A 107 -6.93 -1.39 7.38
N VAL A 108 -8.07 -0.83 6.96
CA VAL A 108 -8.44 -0.75 5.54
C VAL A 108 -7.52 0.21 4.78
N ALA A 109 -7.20 1.36 5.37
CA ALA A 109 -6.36 2.38 4.74
C ALA A 109 -4.92 1.92 4.48
N THR A 110 -4.41 0.97 5.27
CA THR A 110 -3.06 0.41 5.13
C THR A 110 -3.03 -0.91 4.35
N PHE A 111 -4.15 -1.63 4.28
CA PHE A 111 -4.24 -2.90 3.56
C PHE A 111 -4.24 -2.74 2.03
N TYR A 112 -4.96 -1.74 1.51
CA TYR A 112 -5.10 -1.55 0.07
C TYR A 112 -4.01 -0.63 -0.50
N SER A 113 -3.18 -1.15 -1.40
CA SER A 113 -2.06 -0.43 -2.03
C SER A 113 -2.46 0.79 -2.88
N GLN A 114 -3.74 0.91 -3.25
CA GLN A 114 -4.27 2.06 -4.01
C GLN A 114 -4.85 3.16 -3.11
N ILE A 115 -4.79 2.99 -1.79
CA ILE A 115 -5.07 4.05 -0.83
C ILE A 115 -3.75 4.70 -0.41
N TYR A 116 -3.56 5.95 -0.80
CA TYR A 116 -2.31 6.68 -0.59
C TYR A 116 -2.32 7.36 0.78
N ARG A 117 -1.40 6.95 1.66
CA ARG A 117 -1.20 7.53 2.99
C ARG A 117 -0.13 8.63 3.03
N GLN A 118 0.39 9.01 1.87
CA GLN A 118 1.35 10.10 1.71
C GLN A 118 0.95 10.96 0.50
N PRO A 119 1.35 12.25 0.48
CA PRO A 119 1.12 13.11 -0.68
C PRO A 119 1.69 12.51 -1.97
N VAL A 120 0.84 12.42 -2.98
CA VAL A 120 1.19 11.99 -4.33
C VAL A 120 1.07 13.15 -5.31
N GLY A 121 1.78 13.06 -6.42
CA GLY A 121 1.71 14.01 -7.52
C GLY A 121 0.37 13.97 -8.24
N ARG A 122 0.17 14.92 -9.16
CA ARG A 122 -1.07 15.04 -9.95
C ARG A 122 -1.36 13.81 -10.80
N ASN A 123 -0.33 13.17 -11.32
CA ASN A 123 -0.43 11.98 -12.15
C ASN A 123 0.30 10.81 -11.49
N ILE A 124 -0.37 9.67 -11.40
CA ILE A 124 0.19 8.48 -10.75
C ILE A 124 0.53 7.46 -11.82
N ILE A 125 1.82 7.20 -11.97
CA ILE A 125 2.37 6.20 -12.88
C ILE A 125 2.46 4.87 -12.14
N ARG A 126 1.73 3.87 -12.61
CA ARG A 126 1.70 2.51 -12.06
C ARG A 126 2.23 1.55 -13.10
N TYR A 127 3.47 1.09 -12.93
CA TYR A 127 4.08 0.11 -13.85
C TYR A 127 3.85 -1.31 -13.35
N CYS A 128 3.52 -2.22 -14.26
CA CYS A 128 3.30 -3.63 -13.92
C CYS A 128 4.64 -4.35 -13.74
N ASP A 129 4.88 -4.91 -12.55
CA ASP A 129 6.08 -5.70 -12.23
C ASP A 129 5.82 -7.21 -12.18
N SER A 130 4.63 -7.65 -12.62
CA SER A 130 4.25 -9.06 -12.64
C SER A 130 5.06 -9.86 -13.67
N VAL A 131 5.03 -11.20 -13.53
CA VAL A 131 5.88 -12.16 -14.28
C VAL A 131 5.87 -11.93 -15.78
N VAL A 132 4.70 -11.67 -16.39
CA VAL A 132 4.63 -11.45 -17.85
C VAL A 132 5.34 -10.15 -18.24
N CYS A 133 5.11 -9.06 -17.51
CA CYS A 133 5.81 -7.81 -17.77
C CYS A 133 7.32 -7.92 -17.49
N PHE A 134 7.72 -8.76 -16.53
CA PHE A 134 9.12 -9.06 -16.23
C PHE A 134 9.81 -9.68 -17.43
N ILE A 135 9.23 -10.73 -18.03
CA ILE A 135 9.83 -11.40 -19.19
C ILE A 135 9.78 -10.55 -20.47
N THR A 136 8.80 -9.65 -20.60
CA THR A 136 8.70 -8.73 -21.76
C THR A 136 9.58 -7.48 -21.59
N GLY A 137 10.33 -7.35 -20.49
CA GLY A 137 11.31 -6.28 -20.34
C GLY A 137 10.80 -4.99 -19.69
N PHE A 138 9.94 -5.04 -18.66
CA PHE A 138 9.54 -3.80 -17.97
C PHE A 138 10.71 -3.01 -17.35
N HIS A 139 11.85 -3.66 -17.08
CA HIS A 139 13.03 -3.01 -16.52
C HIS A 139 13.53 -1.87 -17.41
N ASP A 140 13.52 -2.08 -18.73
CA ASP A 140 13.95 -1.05 -19.70
C ASP A 140 12.98 0.13 -19.69
N ILE A 141 11.68 -0.15 -19.54
CA ILE A 141 10.64 0.86 -19.39
C ILE A 141 10.82 1.65 -18.08
N LEU A 142 11.06 0.95 -16.98
CA LEU A 142 11.31 1.58 -15.68
C LEU A 142 12.54 2.48 -15.75
N SER A 143 13.67 1.99 -16.28
CA SER A 143 14.89 2.79 -16.45
C SER A 143 14.67 4.02 -17.33
N ALA A 144 13.85 3.93 -18.39
CA ALA A 144 13.51 5.08 -19.22
C ALA A 144 12.69 6.13 -18.44
N ILE A 145 11.74 5.71 -17.61
CA ILE A 145 10.94 6.61 -16.76
C ILE A 145 11.83 7.27 -15.70
N GLU A 146 12.63 6.48 -14.98
CA GLU A 146 13.56 6.98 -13.96
C GLU A 146 14.53 8.01 -14.56
N SER A 147 15.09 7.72 -15.74
CA SER A 147 16.04 8.63 -16.42
C SER A 147 15.37 9.91 -16.91
N HIS A 148 14.10 9.86 -17.32
CA HIS A 148 13.37 11.02 -17.83
C HIS A 148 12.85 11.93 -16.71
N LEU A 149 12.39 11.36 -15.60
CA LEU A 149 11.76 12.08 -14.49
C LEU A 149 12.71 12.33 -13.30
N ASP A 150 13.88 11.68 -13.27
CA ASP A 150 14.86 11.72 -12.18
C ASP A 150 14.28 11.32 -10.81
N ILE A 151 13.47 10.26 -10.81
CA ILE A 151 12.83 9.70 -9.59
C ILE A 151 12.97 8.18 -9.55
N LYS A 152 12.80 7.60 -8.35
CA LYS A 152 12.74 6.15 -8.11
C LYS A 152 11.32 5.66 -7.78
N PRO A 153 11.02 4.36 -7.90
CA PRO A 153 9.78 3.78 -7.40
C PRO A 153 9.50 4.20 -5.95
N GLY A 154 8.28 4.65 -5.69
CA GLY A 154 7.84 5.22 -4.42
C GLY A 154 8.04 6.74 -4.28
N GLN A 155 8.70 7.40 -5.23
CA GLN A 155 8.97 8.83 -5.17
C GLN A 155 8.03 9.65 -6.05
N THR A 156 7.94 10.93 -5.71
CA THR A 156 7.20 11.97 -6.42
C THR A 156 8.19 12.99 -6.97
N THR A 157 7.95 13.48 -8.17
CA THR A 157 8.79 14.51 -8.79
C THR A 157 8.76 15.82 -7.98
N PRO A 158 9.83 16.64 -7.99
CA PRO A 158 9.88 17.90 -7.22
C PRO A 158 8.80 18.92 -7.60
N ASP A 159 8.27 18.83 -8.82
CA ASP A 159 7.17 19.66 -9.33
C ASP A 159 5.77 19.15 -8.92
N ASN A 160 5.70 18.06 -8.14
CA ASN A 160 4.47 17.37 -7.71
C ASN A 160 3.58 16.91 -8.87
N ARG A 161 4.16 16.62 -10.05
CA ARG A 161 3.38 16.22 -11.23
C ARG A 161 3.28 14.73 -11.40
N PHE A 162 4.33 13.97 -11.12
CA PHE A 162 4.32 12.51 -11.27
C PHE A 162 4.73 11.81 -9.98
N THR A 163 4.03 10.73 -9.65
CA THR A 163 4.48 9.72 -8.68
C THR A 163 4.65 8.39 -9.37
N LEU A 164 5.79 7.74 -9.15
CA LEU A 164 6.09 6.44 -9.73
C LEU A 164 5.85 5.34 -8.71
N LEU A 165 4.92 4.43 -8.97
CA LEU A 165 4.58 3.32 -8.08
C LEU A 165 4.68 1.98 -8.81
N PRO A 166 5.24 0.94 -8.18
CA PRO A 166 5.05 -0.42 -8.66
C PRO A 166 3.59 -0.82 -8.47
N THR A 167 3.08 -1.63 -9.40
CA THR A 167 1.79 -2.29 -9.21
C THR A 167 1.88 -3.72 -9.69
N CYS A 168 1.18 -4.61 -8.99
CA CYS A 168 1.02 -5.96 -9.46
C CYS A 168 0.16 -5.97 -10.75
N CYS A 169 -0.03 -7.17 -11.31
CA CYS A 169 -0.69 -7.41 -12.59
C CYS A 169 -1.86 -6.44 -12.90
N LEU A 170 -1.74 -5.73 -14.03
CA LEU A 170 -2.78 -4.83 -14.56
C LEU A 170 -3.85 -5.56 -15.40
N GLY A 171 -3.79 -6.89 -15.49
CA GLY A 171 -4.76 -7.70 -16.23
C GLY A 171 -4.65 -7.63 -17.76
N ASN A 172 -3.57 -7.07 -18.29
CA ASN A 172 -3.38 -6.83 -19.73
C ASN A 172 -2.11 -7.54 -20.25
N CYS A 173 -1.91 -8.78 -19.79
CA CYS A 173 -0.70 -9.57 -19.98
C CYS A 173 -0.40 -9.89 -21.45
N ASP A 174 -1.42 -10.00 -22.30
CA ASP A 174 -1.29 -10.26 -23.74
C ASP A 174 -0.63 -9.10 -24.50
N LYS A 175 -0.52 -7.92 -23.87
CA LYS A 175 0.03 -6.69 -24.48
C LYS A 175 1.18 -6.08 -23.68
N GLY A 176 1.91 -6.91 -22.93
CA GLY A 176 3.08 -6.52 -22.15
C GLY A 176 4.23 -5.94 -23.00
N PRO A 177 5.07 -5.05 -22.44
CA PRO A 177 4.96 -4.40 -21.12
C PRO A 177 3.81 -3.40 -21.03
N THR A 178 3.19 -3.30 -19.85
CA THR A 178 2.03 -2.42 -19.60
C THR A 178 2.25 -1.49 -18.41
N MET A 179 1.67 -0.31 -18.48
CA MET A 179 1.67 0.71 -17.44
C MET A 179 0.32 1.43 -17.42
N MET A 180 -0.08 1.93 -16.27
CA MET A 180 -1.28 2.75 -16.13
C MET A 180 -0.89 4.13 -15.59
N ILE A 181 -1.32 5.20 -16.25
CA ILE A 181 -1.18 6.57 -15.76
C ILE A 181 -2.57 7.05 -15.37
N ASN A 182 -2.80 7.34 -14.09
CA ASN A 182 -4.15 7.58 -13.56
C ASN A 182 -5.08 6.42 -13.93
N ASN A 183 -6.10 6.64 -14.76
CA ASN A 183 -7.03 5.60 -15.20
C ASN A 183 -6.74 5.08 -16.63
N ASP A 184 -5.71 5.61 -17.29
CA ASP A 184 -5.40 5.27 -18.68
C ASP A 184 -4.36 4.15 -18.73
N THR A 185 -4.74 3.03 -19.34
CA THR A 185 -3.84 1.87 -19.51
C THR A 185 -3.11 1.95 -20.85
N HIS A 186 -1.78 1.95 -20.79
CA HIS A 186 -0.87 1.96 -21.93
C HIS A 186 -0.21 0.59 -22.10
N SER A 187 -0.15 0.13 -23.35
CA SER A 187 0.29 -1.23 -23.71
C SER A 187 1.37 -1.19 -24.79
N HIS A 188 2.08 -2.30 -25.00
CA HIS A 188 3.18 -2.40 -25.97
C HIS A 188 4.22 -1.28 -25.81
N LEU A 189 4.53 -0.98 -24.55
CA LEU A 189 5.44 0.11 -24.23
C LEU A 189 6.85 -0.22 -24.71
N THR A 190 7.51 0.80 -25.24
CA THR A 190 8.92 0.78 -25.63
C THR A 190 9.65 1.92 -24.92
N PRO A 191 10.93 1.75 -24.53
CA PRO A 191 11.69 2.79 -23.84
C PRO A 191 11.67 4.14 -24.58
N GLU A 192 11.71 4.10 -25.91
CA GLU A 192 11.73 5.28 -26.79
C GLU A 192 10.40 6.04 -26.79
N SER A 193 9.28 5.36 -26.54
CA SER A 193 7.96 5.98 -26.49
C SER A 193 7.67 6.74 -25.20
N ILE A 194 8.42 6.47 -24.12
CA ILE A 194 8.15 6.97 -22.78
C ILE A 194 8.15 8.51 -22.68
N PRO A 195 9.15 9.24 -23.21
CA PRO A 195 9.14 10.71 -23.15
C PRO A 195 7.89 11.29 -23.80
N SER A 196 7.57 10.85 -25.02
CA SER A 196 6.38 11.33 -25.75
C SER A 196 5.06 10.95 -25.06
N LEU A 197 5.02 9.81 -24.35
CA LEU A 197 3.88 9.38 -23.57
C LEU A 197 3.66 10.30 -22.37
N LEU A 198 4.73 10.59 -21.61
CA LEU A 198 4.68 11.43 -20.42
C LEU A 198 4.36 12.89 -20.77
N GLU A 199 4.79 13.37 -21.94
CA GLU A 199 4.44 14.71 -22.46
C GLU A 199 2.93 14.97 -22.55
N ARG A 200 2.12 13.92 -22.77
CA ARG A 200 0.65 14.05 -22.84
C ARG A 200 0.00 14.36 -21.50
N TYR A 201 0.72 14.18 -20.40
CA TYR A 201 0.26 14.40 -19.04
C TYR A 201 0.96 15.60 -18.37
N LEU A 202 1.72 16.38 -19.16
CA LEU A 202 2.40 17.58 -18.69
C LEU A 202 1.43 18.74 -18.42
#